data_AF-A0A7Y5KEG7-F1
#
_entry.id   AF-A0A7Y5KEG7-F1
#
_cell.length_a   1.000
_cell.length_b   1.000
_cell.length_c   1.000
_cell.angle_alpha   90.00
_cell.angle_beta   90.00
_cell.angle_gamma   90.00
#
_symmetry.space_group_name_H-M   'P 1'
#
loop_
_entity.id
_entity.type
_entity.pdbx_description
1 polymer ?
#
loop_
_entity_poly.entity_id
_entity_poly.type
_entity_poly.pdbx_seq_one_letter_code
_entity_poly.pdbx_strand_id
1 'polypeptide(L)' 'MIKILEKLTRLPECAVLLVHHHREPVMLYPKLEENGFEATANKIEENYYKVLISRKK' A
#
# COMPACT_ATOMS: atom_id res chain seq x y z
N MET A 1 -7.96 -3.10 -5.85
CA MET A 1 -6.64 -2.85 -6.49
C MET A 1 -6.57 -1.48 -7.16
N ILE A 2 -7.44 -1.14 -8.12
CA ILE A 2 -7.43 0.20 -8.80
C ILE A 2 -7.60 1.38 -7.83
N LYS A 3 -8.50 1.25 -6.85
CA LYS A 3 -8.79 2.31 -5.86
C LYS A 3 -7.59 2.69 -4.97
N ILE A 4 -6.62 1.80 -4.77
CA ILE A 4 -5.44 2.08 -3.93
C ILE A 4 -4.50 3.03 -4.67
N LEU A 5 -4.16 2.70 -5.92
CA LEU A 5 -3.31 3.52 -6.79
C LEU A 5 -3.95 4.89 -7.06
N GLU A 6 -5.25 4.94 -7.32
CA GLU A 6 -5.98 6.21 -7.53
C GLU A 6 -5.99 7.10 -6.26
N LYS A 7 -6.04 6.50 -5.07
CA LYS A 7 -5.93 7.28 -3.82
C LYS A 7 -4.51 7.78 -3.58
N LEU A 8 -3.50 6.97 -3.88
CA LEU A 8 -2.08 7.32 -3.71
C LEU A 8 -1.66 8.50 -4.58
N THR A 9 -2.14 8.59 -5.82
CA THR A 9 -1.83 9.73 -6.70
C THR A 9 -2.41 11.06 -6.20
N ARG A 10 -3.48 11.02 -5.39
CA ARG A 10 -4.10 12.20 -4.79
C ARG A 10 -3.57 12.53 -3.39
N LEU A 11 -2.70 11.70 -2.82
CA LEU A 11 -2.18 11.91 -1.48
C LEU A 11 -1.04 12.93 -1.47
N PRO A 12 -0.98 13.81 -0.44
CA PRO A 12 0.14 14.73 -0.22
C PRO A 12 1.47 13.96 -0.13
N GLU A 13 2.58 14.62 -0.45
CA GLU A 13 3.91 13.98 -0.47
C GLU A 13 4.34 13.40 0.88
N CYS A 14 3.88 13.99 2.00
CA CYS A 14 4.18 13.52 3.34
C CYS A 14 3.14 12.54 3.91
N ALA A 15 2.17 12.10 3.10
CA ALA A 15 1.08 11.24 3.58
C ALA A 15 1.38 9.75 3.38
N VAL A 16 0.82 8.94 4.29
CA VAL A 16 0.90 7.48 4.26
C VAL A 16 -0.51 6.92 4.14
N LEU A 17 -0.69 5.91 3.29
CA LEU A 17 -1.95 5.19 3.17
C LEU A 17 -1.88 3.88 3.96
N LEU A 18 -2.78 3.74 4.95
CA LEU A 18 -3.00 2.48 5.65
C LEU A 18 -4.15 1.70 4.99
N VAL A 19 -3.86 0.49 4.53
CA VAL A 19 -4.82 -0.40 3.90
C VAL A 19 -5.08 -1.61 4.79
N HIS A 20 -6.36 -1.90 5.01
CA HIS A 20 -6.83 -3.10 5.68
C HIS A 20 -7.15 -4.14 4.61
N HIS A 21 -6.49 -5.29 4.63
CA HIS A 21 -6.67 -6.32 3.62
C HIS A 21 -6.78 -7.72 4.25
N HIS A 22 -7.56 -8.60 3.64
CA HIS A 22 -7.78 -9.95 4.17
C HIS A 22 -6.61 -10.91 3.89
N ARG A 23 -5.68 -10.52 3.03
CA ARG A 23 -4.49 -11.28 2.64
C ARG A 23 -3.39 -10.35 2.20
N GLU A 24 -2.16 -10.83 2.13
CA GLU A 24 -1.06 -10.01 1.64
C GLU A 24 -1.21 -9.70 0.12
N PRO A 25 -1.17 -8.42 -0.28
CA PRO A 25 -1.37 -8.03 -1.68
C PRO A 25 -0.04 -8.02 -2.46
N VAL A 26 0.63 -9.17 -2.56
CA VAL A 26 1.96 -9.29 -3.19
C VAL A 26 2.01 -8.77 -4.64
N MET A 27 0.93 -8.92 -5.41
CA MET A 27 0.84 -8.42 -6.79
C MET A 27 0.84 -6.88 -6.90
N LEU A 28 0.63 -6.17 -5.80
CA LEU A 28 0.59 -4.71 -5.77
C LEU A 28 1.99 -4.10 -5.62
N TYR A 29 2.93 -4.80 -4.98
CA TYR A 29 4.25 -4.24 -4.67
C TYR A 29 5.04 -3.80 -5.90
N PRO A 30 5.13 -4.60 -7.00
CA PRO A 30 5.85 -4.16 -8.20
C PRO A 30 5.26 -2.88 -8.80
N LYS A 31 3.91 -2.78 -8.83
CA LYS A 31 3.21 -1.60 -9.35
C LYS A 31 3.42 -0.38 -8.47
N LEU A 32 3.50 -0.55 -7.15
CA LEU A 32 3.79 0.55 -6.23
C LEU A 32 5.21 1.06 -6.45
N GLU A 33 6.18 0.15 -6.58
CA GLU A 33 7.57 0.49 -6.82
C GLU A 33 7.78 1.22 -8.16
N GLU A 34 7.14 0.76 -9.25
CA GLU A 34 7.12 1.45 -10.55
C GLU A 34 6.57 2.88 -10.47
N ASN A 35 5.68 3.15 -9.52
CA ASN A 35 5.07 4.47 -9.31
C ASN A 35 5.78 5.29 -8.22
N GLY A 36 6.94 4.86 -7.73
CA GLY A 36 7.72 5.58 -6.71
C GLY A 36 7.13 5.47 -5.29
N PHE A 37 6.38 4.41 -5.02
CA PHE A 37 5.85 4.10 -3.69
C PHE A 37 6.51 2.85 -3.12
N GLU A 38 6.64 2.82 -1.81
CA GLU A 38 7.07 1.65 -1.04
C GLU A 38 5.91 1.15 -0.19
N ALA A 39 5.89 -0.15 0.11
CA ALA A 39 4.86 -0.75 0.94
C ALA A 39 5.44 -1.70 1.98
N THR A 40 4.83 -1.72 3.17
CA THR A 40 5.15 -2.66 4.25
C THR A 40 3.86 -3.32 4.71
N ALA A 41 3.79 -4.64 4.60
CA ALA A 41 2.66 -5.42 5.10
C ALA A 41 3.01 -6.09 6.43
N ASN A 42 2.16 -5.85 7.42
CA ASN A 42 2.19 -6.53 8.71
C ASN A 42 0.95 -7.43 8.82
N LYS A 43 1.18 -8.73 9.02
CA LYS A 43 0.12 -9.67 9.38
C LYS A 43 -0.27 -9.42 10.84
N ILE A 44 -1.54 -9.11 11.07
CA ILE A 44 -2.07 -8.85 12.42
C ILE A 44 -2.69 -10.12 12.99
N GLU A 45 -3.49 -10.81 12.19
CA GLU A 45 -4.15 -12.06 12.55
C GLU A 45 -4.43 -12.88 11.28
N GLU A 46 -5.06 -14.04 11.44
CA GLU A 46 -5.50 -14.85 10.32
C GLU A 46 -6.55 -14.09 9.51
N ASN A 47 -6.30 -13.95 8.20
CA ASN A 47 -7.09 -13.13 7.29
C ASN A 47 -7.12 -11.62 7.59
N TYR A 48 -6.12 -11.07 8.26
CA TYR A 48 -6.03 -9.62 8.42
C TYR A 48 -4.59 -9.11 8.36
N TYR A 49 -4.37 -8.24 7.38
CA TYR A 49 -3.11 -7.58 7.07
C TYR A 49 -3.32 -6.08 7.08
N LYS A 50 -2.37 -5.38 7.70
CA LYS A 50 -2.22 -3.93 7.57
C LYS A 50 -1.09 -3.65 6.61
N VAL A 51 -1.39 -2.95 5.53
CA VAL A 51 -0.39 -2.56 4.52
C VAL A 51 -0.23 -1.06 4.59
N LEU A 52 0.96 -0.61 4.97
CA LEU A 52 1.38 0.78 4.93
C LEU A 52 1.98 1.06 3.57
N ILE A 53 1.58 2.15 2.93
CA ILE A 53 2.11 2.58 1.64
C ILE A 53 2.51 4.05 1.75
N SER A 54 3.77 4.35 1.43
CA SER A 54 4.36 5.70 1.44
C SER A 54 5.08 5.99 0.13
N ARG A 55 5.34 7.26 -0.16
CA ARG A 55 6.24 7.64 -1.26
C ARG A 55 7.68 7.29 -0.88
N LYS A 56 8.41 6.69 -1.82
CA LYS A 56 9.84 6.41 -1.70
C LYS A 56 10.57 7.77 -1.73
N LYS A 57 11.41 8.04 -0.72
CA LYS A 57 12.25 9.24 -0.66
C LYS A 57 13.50 9.11 -1.53
#